data_AF-A0A179F883-F1
#
_entry.id   AF-A0A179F883-F1
#
_cell.length_a   1.000
_cell.length_b   1.000
_cell.length_c   1.000
_cell.angle_alpha   90.00
_cell.angle_beta   90.00
_cell.angle_gamma   90.00
#
_symmetry.space_group_name_H-M   'P 1'
#
loop_
_entity.id
_entity.type
_entity.pdbx_description
1 polymer ?
#
loop_
_entity_poly.entity_id
_entity_poly.type
_entity_poly.pdbx_seq_one_letter_code
_entity_poly.pdbx_strand_id
1 'polypeptide(L)'
;MDTAPVRFEFHCDGGQKTLRFVHAIPKELVCRSQLVGDKSGSDERDCQEASSTSCESCGRTATSTLQHVLSWPNKVDDPVIGVYVCAVCERRECEMGLRQELGAIMGEITAHSSAGSWSQTRELVICQVCGKTAGVKKCGGCLVVGYCNKDHQRSDWKEHKKICRRYSL
;
A
#
# COMPACT_ATOMS: atom_id res chain seq x y z
N MET A 1 -19.17 3.09 -20.88
CA MET A 1 -18.03 3.84 -20.30
C MET A 1 -16.78 3.26 -20.90
N ASP A 2 -15.83 4.08 -21.32
CA ASP A 2 -14.60 3.62 -21.97
C ASP A 2 -13.65 3.04 -20.91
N THR A 3 -13.21 1.80 -21.06
CA THR A 3 -12.40 1.08 -20.05
C THR A 3 -11.03 0.73 -20.62
N ALA A 4 -10.01 0.70 -19.77
CA ALA A 4 -8.68 0.18 -20.10
C ALA A 4 -8.36 -1.06 -19.26
N PRO A 5 -7.63 -2.04 -19.82
CA PRO A 5 -7.11 -3.15 -19.03
C PRO A 5 -6.03 -2.64 -18.07
N VAL A 6 -6.17 -2.94 -16.78
CA VAL A 6 -5.19 -2.63 -15.75
C VAL A 6 -4.71 -3.92 -15.11
N ARG A 7 -3.39 -4.11 -15.07
CA ARG A 7 -2.77 -5.28 -14.45
C ARG A 7 -2.54 -5.01 -12.96
N PHE A 8 -3.00 -5.91 -12.12
CA PHE A 8 -2.73 -5.94 -10.69
C PHE A 8 -1.74 -7.06 -10.41
N GLU A 9 -0.60 -6.74 -9.80
CA GLU A 9 0.39 -7.72 -9.37
C GLU A 9 0.43 -7.75 -7.85
N PHE A 10 -0.02 -8.86 -7.24
CA PHE A 10 0.01 -9.06 -5.80
C PHE A 10 1.29 -9.80 -5.43
N HIS A 11 2.14 -9.18 -4.63
CA HIS A 11 3.35 -9.79 -4.09
C HIS A 11 3.06 -10.21 -2.65
N CYS A 12 2.95 -11.52 -2.42
CA CYS A 12 2.67 -12.11 -1.11
C CYS A 12 3.93 -12.90 -0.64
N ASP A 13 4.00 -13.28 0.64
CA ASP A 13 5.09 -14.11 1.23
C ASP A 13 6.48 -13.44 1.13
N GLY A 14 6.60 -12.22 1.64
CA GLY A 14 7.84 -11.44 1.54
C GLY A 14 8.29 -11.14 0.11
N GLY A 15 7.37 -11.23 -0.87
CA GLY A 15 7.65 -11.01 -2.29
C GLY A 15 8.05 -12.26 -3.08
N GLN A 16 8.05 -13.45 -2.46
CA GLN A 16 8.41 -14.70 -3.13
C GLN A 16 7.29 -15.24 -4.04
N LYS A 17 6.02 -14.90 -3.74
CA LYS A 17 4.87 -15.29 -4.55
C LYS A 17 4.30 -14.06 -5.24
N THR A 18 4.02 -14.19 -6.54
CA THR A 18 3.36 -13.12 -7.32
C THR A 18 2.09 -13.66 -7.98
N LEU A 19 0.95 -13.05 -7.70
CA LEU A 19 -0.33 -13.32 -8.36
C LEU A 19 -0.64 -12.17 -9.31
N ARG A 20 -1.18 -12.47 -10.50
CA ARG A 20 -1.44 -11.45 -11.54
C ARG A 20 -2.89 -11.51 -11.98
N PHE A 21 -3.54 -10.35 -11.94
CA PHE A 21 -4.93 -10.19 -12.36
C PHE A 21 -5.04 -9.03 -13.34
N VAL A 22 -6.02 -9.09 -14.25
CA VAL A 22 -6.30 -8.00 -15.19
C VAL A 22 -7.76 -7.61 -15.05
N HIS A 23 -8.01 -6.34 -14.76
CA HIS A 23 -9.35 -5.81 -14.60
C HIS A 23 -9.61 -4.72 -15.64
N ALA A 24 -10.84 -4.68 -16.17
CA ALA A 24 -11.30 -3.59 -17.01
C ALA A 24 -11.70 -2.42 -16.12
N ILE A 25 -10.87 -1.38 -16.08
CA ILE A 25 -11.07 -0.20 -15.22
C ILE A 25 -11.49 0.98 -16.09
N PRO A 26 -12.53 1.75 -15.72
CA PRO A 26 -12.89 2.97 -16.43
C PRO A 26 -11.68 3.89 -16.64
N LYS A 27 -11.45 4.37 -17.87
CA LYS A 27 -10.25 5.15 -18.23
C LYS A 27 -10.09 6.41 -17.38
N GLU A 28 -11.20 7.01 -16.93
CA GLU A 28 -11.20 8.14 -16.00
C GLU A 28 -10.58 7.82 -14.62
N LEU A 29 -10.59 6.55 -14.20
CA LEU A 29 -9.98 6.07 -12.95
C LEU A 29 -8.53 5.63 -13.15
N VAL A 30 -8.13 5.29 -14.39
CA VAL A 30 -6.72 4.97 -14.71
C VAL A 30 -5.86 6.24 -14.70
N CYS A 31 -6.41 7.36 -15.16
CA CYS A 31 -5.71 8.65 -15.17
C CYS A 31 -5.81 9.44 -13.84
N ARG A 32 -6.75 9.11 -12.94
CA ARG A 32 -6.86 9.72 -11.61
C ARG A 32 -6.23 8.81 -10.57
N SER A 33 -5.36 9.34 -9.72
CA SER A 33 -4.78 8.66 -8.54
C SER A 33 -5.81 8.29 -7.44
N GLN A 34 -7.10 8.25 -7.76
CA GLN A 34 -8.20 7.99 -6.84
C GLN A 34 -8.85 6.67 -7.23
N LEU A 35 -8.19 5.57 -6.88
CA LEU A 35 -8.86 4.28 -6.82
C LEU A 35 -9.82 4.32 -5.62
N VAL A 36 -11.12 4.33 -5.93
CA VAL A 36 -12.17 4.00 -4.97
C VAL A 36 -12.21 2.48 -4.94
N GLY A 37 -11.93 1.90 -3.78
CA GLY A 37 -11.93 0.45 -3.60
C GLY A 37 -13.34 -0.09 -3.79
N ASP A 38 -13.61 -0.66 -4.95
CA ASP A 38 -14.67 -1.64 -5.10
C ASP A 38 -14.05 -2.99 -4.76
N LYS A 39 -14.48 -3.57 -3.64
CA LYS A 39 -13.93 -4.82 -3.13
C LYS A 39 -14.39 -5.98 -4.02
N SER A 40 -13.60 -6.35 -5.03
CA SER A 40 -13.69 -7.69 -5.61
C SER A 40 -13.17 -8.68 -4.57
N GLY A 41 -14.05 -9.16 -3.69
CA GLY A 41 -13.69 -9.99 -2.55
C GLY A 41 -13.07 -11.36 -2.89
N SER A 42 -12.91 -11.72 -4.17
CA SER A 42 -12.24 -12.96 -4.59
C SER A 42 -10.72 -12.82 -4.52
N ASP A 43 -10.17 -11.74 -5.08
CA ASP A 43 -8.72 -11.56 -5.22
C ASP A 43 -8.05 -11.33 -3.85
N GLU A 44 -8.77 -10.64 -2.95
CA GLU A 44 -8.35 -10.42 -1.56
C GLU A 44 -8.24 -11.74 -0.76
N ARG A 45 -9.15 -12.70 -0.99
CA ARG A 45 -9.12 -14.01 -0.32
C ARG A 45 -7.98 -14.88 -0.83
N ASP A 46 -7.75 -14.91 -2.14
CA ASP A 46 -6.71 -15.74 -2.74
C ASP A 46 -5.30 -15.32 -2.28
N CYS A 47 -5.00 -14.02 -2.20
CA CYS A 47 -3.71 -13.59 -1.62
C CYS A 47 -3.68 -13.77 -0.10
N GLN A 48 -4.81 -13.71 0.61
CA GLN A 48 -4.82 -14.02 2.05
C GLN A 48 -4.49 -15.49 2.33
N GLU A 49 -4.93 -16.42 1.49
CA GLU A 49 -4.55 -17.84 1.55
C GLU A 49 -3.09 -18.07 1.13
N ALA A 50 -2.61 -17.32 0.13
CA ALA A 50 -1.22 -17.43 -0.33
C ALA A 50 -0.19 -16.80 0.64
N SER A 51 -0.63 -15.89 1.50
CA SER A 51 0.19 -15.14 2.46
C SER A 51 0.72 -16.03 3.58
N SER A 52 1.85 -15.62 4.17
CA SER A 52 2.46 -16.36 5.27
C SER A 52 1.52 -16.46 6.48
N THR A 53 1.57 -17.59 7.20
CA THR A 53 0.88 -17.74 8.50
C THR A 53 1.69 -17.13 9.65
N SER A 54 2.89 -16.63 9.36
CA SER A 54 3.77 -15.96 10.32
C SER A 54 3.91 -14.48 9.97
N CYS A 55 3.88 -13.64 11.00
CA CYS A 55 4.03 -12.19 10.92
C CYS A 55 5.41 -11.85 10.39
N GLU A 56 5.46 -11.16 9.25
CA GLU A 56 6.69 -10.84 8.53
C GLU A 56 7.60 -9.88 9.32
N SER A 57 7.03 -9.15 10.29
CA SER A 57 7.81 -8.26 11.16
C SER A 57 8.39 -8.95 12.40
N CYS A 58 7.79 -10.02 12.92
CA CYS A 58 8.17 -10.57 14.24
C CYS A 58 8.15 -12.09 14.38
N GLY A 59 7.74 -12.82 13.35
CA GLY A 59 7.69 -14.29 13.31
C GLY A 59 6.56 -14.95 14.12
N ARG A 60 5.75 -14.21 14.88
CA ARG A 60 4.56 -14.76 15.58
C ARG A 60 3.45 -15.10 14.58
N THR A 61 2.45 -15.88 14.97
CA THR A 61 1.28 -16.15 14.13
C THR A 61 0.66 -14.86 13.59
N ALA A 62 0.52 -14.78 12.27
CA ALA A 62 -0.19 -13.70 11.60
C ALA A 62 -1.70 -13.88 11.78
N THR A 63 -2.40 -12.76 11.93
CA THR A 63 -3.86 -12.73 12.16
C THR A 63 -4.57 -11.85 11.14
N SER A 64 -3.83 -11.02 10.40
CA SER A 64 -4.34 -10.14 9.36
C SER A 64 -3.30 -9.97 8.25
N THR A 65 -3.75 -9.46 7.11
CA THR A 65 -2.90 -9.00 6.02
C THR A 65 -2.82 -7.48 5.99
N LEU A 66 -1.68 -6.96 5.54
CA LEU A 66 -1.41 -5.55 5.35
C LEU A 66 -1.15 -5.29 3.87
N GLN A 67 -1.95 -4.43 3.24
CA GLN A 67 -1.80 -4.10 1.82
C GLN A 67 -1.04 -2.78 1.61
N HIS A 68 -0.05 -2.81 0.73
CA HIS A 68 0.73 -1.67 0.25
C HIS A 68 0.57 -1.54 -1.25
N VAL A 69 -0.18 -0.52 -1.69
CA VAL A 69 -0.52 -0.33 -3.10
C VAL A 69 0.43 0.66 -3.77
N LEU A 70 1.10 0.18 -4.81
CA LEU A 70 2.00 0.91 -5.68
C LEU A 70 1.35 1.08 -7.03
N SER A 71 1.41 2.29 -7.58
CA SER A 71 0.89 2.56 -8.92
C SER A 71 2.01 3.07 -9.82
N TRP A 72 2.07 2.51 -11.03
CA TRP A 72 2.98 2.93 -12.10
C TRP A 72 2.20 3.43 -13.31
N PRO A 73 1.68 4.66 -13.26
CA PRO A 73 0.81 5.20 -14.32
C PRO A 73 1.56 5.62 -15.60
N ASN A 74 2.90 5.56 -15.64
CA ASN A 74 3.69 6.10 -16.76
C ASN A 74 3.74 5.20 -18.01
N LYS A 75 3.02 4.07 -18.02
CA LYS A 75 2.72 3.31 -19.24
C LYS A 75 1.22 3.38 -19.49
N VAL A 76 0.79 4.39 -20.23
CA VAL A 76 -0.63 4.60 -20.57
C VAL A 76 -1.22 3.39 -21.30
N ASP A 77 -0.38 2.67 -22.06
CA ASP A 77 -0.76 1.46 -22.80
C ASP A 77 -0.70 0.17 -21.97
N ASP A 78 -0.05 0.17 -20.80
CA ASP A 78 0.08 -1.00 -19.92
C ASP A 78 0.19 -0.58 -18.43
N PRO A 79 -0.90 -0.05 -17.84
CA PRO A 79 -0.89 0.40 -16.46
C PRO A 79 -0.82 -0.79 -15.49
N VAL A 80 0.17 -0.74 -14.59
CA VAL A 80 0.38 -1.77 -13.54
C VAL A 80 0.18 -1.16 -12.16
N ILE A 81 -0.59 -1.86 -11.32
CA ILE A 81 -0.73 -1.62 -9.89
C ILE A 81 -0.10 -2.79 -9.16
N GLY A 82 0.96 -2.54 -8.40
CA GLY A 82 1.54 -3.53 -7.49
C GLY A 82 0.86 -3.45 -6.14
N VAL A 83 0.54 -4.59 -5.55
CA VAL A 83 -0.01 -4.68 -4.20
C VAL A 83 0.88 -5.62 -3.40
N TYR A 84 1.70 -5.07 -2.52
CA TYR A 84 2.45 -5.88 -1.56
C TYR A 84 1.52 -6.26 -0.42
N VAL A 85 1.34 -7.55 -0.20
CA VAL A 85 0.50 -8.09 0.85
C VAL A 85 1.38 -8.79 1.86
N CYS A 86 1.40 -8.25 3.06
CA CYS A 86 2.24 -8.75 4.13
C CYS A 86 1.41 -9.35 5.25
N ALA A 87 1.78 -10.54 5.69
CA ALA A 87 1.20 -11.17 6.86
C ALA A 87 1.68 -10.45 8.14
N VAL A 88 0.74 -9.98 8.96
CA VAL A 88 1.04 -9.27 10.21
C VAL A 88 0.22 -9.81 11.38
N CYS A 89 0.78 -9.71 12.58
CA CYS A 89 0.03 -9.93 13.82
C CYS A 89 -0.73 -8.66 14.22
N GLU A 90 -1.64 -8.76 15.20
CA GLU A 90 -2.47 -7.61 15.67
C GLU A 90 -1.69 -6.50 16.39
N ARG A 91 -0.39 -6.67 16.60
CA ARG A 91 0.43 -5.64 17.25
C ARG A 91 0.70 -4.52 16.26
N ARG A 92 0.18 -3.33 16.58
CA ARG A 92 0.36 -2.11 15.77
C ARG A 92 1.82 -1.74 15.48
N GLU A 93 2.73 -2.08 16.38
CA GLU A 93 4.17 -1.88 16.17
C GLU A 93 4.70 -2.67 14.96
N CYS A 94 4.19 -3.90 14.73
CA CYS A 94 4.55 -4.72 13.59
C CYS A 94 3.98 -4.18 12.29
N GLU A 95 2.71 -3.74 12.31
CA GLU A 95 2.10 -3.08 11.15
C GLU A 95 2.89 -1.82 10.77
N MET A 96 3.17 -0.94 11.74
CA MET A 96 3.87 0.32 11.47
C MET A 96 5.35 0.14 11.11
N GLY A 97 6.05 -0.81 11.71
CA GLY A 97 7.43 -1.14 11.35
C GLY A 97 7.52 -1.60 9.90
N LEU A 98 6.61 -2.47 9.48
CA LEU A 98 6.59 -2.96 8.11
C LEU A 98 6.19 -1.89 7.09
N ARG A 99 5.24 -1.02 7.46
CA ARG A 99 4.92 0.18 6.64
C ARG A 99 6.13 1.11 6.49
N GLN A 100 6.95 1.24 7.52
CA GLN A 100 8.17 2.07 7.49
C GLN A 100 9.25 1.47 6.61
N GLU A 101 9.53 0.17 6.77
CA GLU A 101 10.54 -0.55 5.98
C GLU A 101 10.18 -0.54 4.49
N LEU A 102 8.93 -0.86 4.14
CA LEU A 102 8.47 -0.80 2.75
C LEU A 102 8.52 0.63 2.19
N GLY A 103 8.13 1.63 2.98
CA GLY A 103 8.25 3.04 2.58
C GLY A 103 9.70 3.48 2.32
N ALA A 104 10.67 2.96 3.08
CA ALA A 104 12.10 3.24 2.90
C ALA A 104 12.66 2.57 1.63
N ILE A 105 12.38 1.27 1.43
CA ILE A 105 12.76 0.52 0.22
C ILE A 105 12.22 1.20 -1.04
N MET A 106 10.99 1.69 -1.00
CA MET A 106 10.38 2.42 -2.11
C MET A 106 11.03 3.78 -2.37
N GLY A 107 11.47 4.48 -1.32
CA GLY A 107 12.25 5.72 -1.44
C GLY A 107 13.58 5.50 -2.17
N GLU A 108 14.24 4.37 -1.91
CA GLU A 108 15.52 3.99 -2.54
C GLU A 108 15.38 3.60 -4.02
N ILE A 109 14.29 2.93 -4.43
CA ILE A 109 14.02 2.58 -5.85
C ILE A 109 13.90 3.85 -6.71
N THR A 110 13.30 4.92 -6.18
CA THR A 110 13.25 6.23 -6.85
C THR A 110 14.62 6.93 -6.96
N ALA A 111 15.60 6.58 -6.11
CA ALA A 111 16.89 7.25 -6.04
C ALA A 111 18.00 6.57 -6.88
N HIS A 112 17.92 5.25 -7.15
CA HIS A 112 19.03 4.46 -7.75
C HIS A 112 18.82 3.97 -9.19
N SER A 113 17.90 4.56 -9.97
CA SER A 113 17.65 4.10 -11.35
C SER A 113 18.63 4.69 -12.37
N SER A 114 19.84 4.12 -12.50
CA SER A 114 20.75 4.34 -13.65
C SER A 114 20.59 3.32 -14.79
N ALA A 115 19.50 2.55 -14.81
CA ALA A 115 19.15 1.71 -15.96
C ALA A 115 17.63 1.70 -16.18
N GLY A 116 17.16 2.62 -17.04
CA GLY A 116 15.82 2.59 -17.64
C GLY A 116 14.73 3.38 -16.92
N SER A 117 14.79 4.71 -16.92
CA SER A 117 13.63 5.64 -16.87
C SER A 117 12.44 5.29 -15.94
N TRP A 118 12.68 4.94 -14.67
CA TRP A 118 11.62 4.74 -13.65
C TRP A 118 11.52 5.97 -12.72
N SER A 119 11.02 7.09 -13.23
CA SER A 119 11.09 8.38 -12.50
C SER A 119 9.83 8.79 -11.72
N GLN A 120 8.76 7.98 -11.64
CA GLN A 120 7.59 8.37 -10.84
C GLN A 120 6.70 7.23 -10.33
N THR A 121 7.21 6.43 -9.40
CA THR A 121 6.37 5.58 -8.53
C THR A 121 5.62 6.50 -7.55
N ARG A 122 4.28 6.49 -7.56
CA ARG A 122 3.47 7.24 -6.57
C ARG A 122 2.88 6.26 -5.55
N GLU A 123 3.31 6.39 -4.31
CA GLU A 123 2.73 5.69 -3.16
C GLU A 123 1.31 6.21 -2.89
N LEU A 124 0.32 5.32 -2.92
CA LEU A 124 -1.05 5.67 -2.57
C LEU A 124 -1.21 5.63 -1.05
N VAL A 125 -1.52 6.78 -0.46
CA VAL A 125 -1.71 6.92 1.00
C VAL A 125 -3.19 6.82 1.34
N ILE A 126 -3.51 5.94 2.29
CA ILE A 126 -4.88 5.65 2.72
C ILE A 126 -5.12 6.26 4.11
N CYS A 127 -6.34 6.73 4.38
CA CYS A 127 -6.73 7.17 5.71
C CYS A 127 -6.82 5.97 6.66
N GLN A 128 -6.02 5.96 7.73
CA GLN A 128 -5.96 4.87 8.70
C GLN A 128 -7.31 4.59 9.40
N VAL A 129 -8.19 5.59 9.46
CA VAL A 129 -9.47 5.48 10.19
C VAL A 129 -10.62 5.05 9.27
N CYS A 130 -10.65 5.48 8.01
CA CYS A 130 -11.82 5.28 7.15
C CYS A 130 -11.52 4.70 5.76
N GLY A 131 -10.26 4.39 5.44
CA GLY A 131 -9.90 3.77 4.17
C GLY A 131 -9.96 4.68 2.93
N LYS A 132 -10.37 5.95 3.06
CA LYS A 132 -10.38 6.89 1.92
C LYS A 132 -8.96 7.22 1.46
N THR A 133 -8.78 7.43 0.17
CA THR A 133 -7.51 7.85 -0.46
C THR A 133 -7.51 9.33 -0.87
N ALA A 134 -8.69 9.91 -1.09
CA ALA A 134 -8.85 11.30 -1.49
C ALA A 134 -8.53 12.27 -0.33
N GLY A 135 -7.68 13.26 -0.60
CA GLY A 135 -7.37 14.33 0.37
C GLY A 135 -6.59 13.86 1.60
N VAL A 136 -6.01 12.66 1.55
CA VAL A 136 -5.25 12.09 2.67
C VAL A 136 -3.88 12.75 2.76
N LYS A 137 -3.52 13.20 3.97
CA LYS A 137 -2.20 13.73 4.28
C LYS A 137 -1.48 12.77 5.22
N LYS A 138 -0.20 12.50 4.91
CA LYS A 138 0.68 11.75 5.79
C LYS A 138 0.87 12.49 7.12
N CYS A 139 1.04 11.74 8.20
CA CYS A 139 1.43 12.28 9.50
C CYS A 139 2.74 13.06 9.36
N GLY A 140 2.76 14.33 9.75
CA GLY A 140 3.95 15.19 9.63
C GLY A 140 5.13 14.77 10.52
N GLY A 141 4.94 13.81 11.43
CA GLY A 141 6.01 13.24 12.24
C GLY A 141 6.70 12.06 11.54
N CYS A 142 5.96 10.98 11.32
CA CYS A 142 6.54 9.74 10.79
C CYS A 142 6.45 9.59 9.26
N LEU A 143 5.62 10.39 8.58
CA LEU A 143 5.35 10.30 7.13
C LEU A 143 4.81 8.93 6.64
N VAL A 144 4.29 8.10 7.55
CA VAL A 144 3.86 6.72 7.26
C VAL A 144 2.34 6.60 7.17
N VAL A 145 1.62 6.94 8.25
CA VAL A 145 0.15 6.83 8.28
C VAL A 145 -0.52 8.07 7.70
N GLY A 146 -1.66 7.89 7.03
CA GLY A 146 -2.43 8.96 6.41
C GLY A 146 -3.73 9.30 7.14
N TYR A 147 -4.14 10.56 7.09
CA TYR A 147 -5.46 11.01 7.56
C TYR A 147 -6.09 11.98 6.57
N CYS A 148 -7.39 11.81 6.28
CA CYS A 148 -8.13 12.73 5.42
C CYS A 148 -8.53 14.04 6.13
N ASN A 149 -8.48 14.08 7.46
CA ASN A 149 -8.75 15.27 8.26
C ASN A 149 -8.08 15.18 9.65
N LYS A 150 -8.11 16.29 10.40
CA LYS A 150 -7.52 16.38 11.75
C LYS A 150 -8.28 15.54 12.79
N ASP A 151 -9.57 15.29 12.59
CA ASP A 151 -10.37 14.53 13.56
C ASP A 151 -9.99 13.04 13.54
N HIS A 152 -9.80 12.46 12.36
CA HIS A 152 -9.26 11.11 12.21
C HIS A 152 -7.85 10.99 12.78
N GLN A 153 -6.99 11.99 12.56
CA GLN A 153 -5.66 12.02 13.19
C GLN A 153 -5.76 12.05 14.73
N ARG A 154 -6.62 12.90 15.30
CA ARG A 154 -6.81 13.02 16.75
C ARG A 154 -7.41 11.76 17.37
N SER A 155 -8.35 11.14 16.66
CA SER A 155 -8.97 9.88 17.07
C SER A 155 -7.94 8.77 17.19
N ASP A 156 -7.05 8.64 16.20
CA ASP A 156 -5.99 7.62 16.20
C ASP A 156 -4.79 8.03 17.10
N TRP A 157 -4.61 9.32 17.40
CA TRP A 157 -3.42 9.85 18.08
C TRP A 157 -3.09 9.16 19.40
N LYS A 158 -4.10 8.77 20.19
CA LYS A 158 -3.90 8.09 21.48
C LYS A 158 -3.01 6.85 21.35
N GLU A 159 -3.17 6.15 20.23
CA GLU A 159 -2.47 4.92 19.94
C GLU A 159 -1.29 5.14 19.01
N HIS A 160 -1.48 5.94 17.96
CA HIS A 160 -0.43 6.28 17.02
C HIS A 160 0.79 6.92 17.69
N LYS A 161 0.60 7.82 18.67
CA LYS A 161 1.72 8.52 19.33
C LYS A 161 2.72 7.59 20.01
N LYS A 162 2.30 6.38 20.41
CA LYS A 162 3.17 5.39 21.08
C LYS A 162 4.24 4.85 20.13
N ILE A 163 3.95 4.90 18.83
CA ILE A 163 4.74 4.28 17.76
C ILE A 163 5.10 5.27 16.65
N CYS A 164 4.68 6.52 16.76
CA CYS A 164 5.04 7.61 15.86
C CYS A 164 6.53 7.97 16.04
N ARG A 165 7.40 7.33 15.26
CA ARG A 165 8.82 7.68 15.17
C ARG A 165 8.99 8.77 14.13
N ARG A 166 9.65 9.87 14.50
CA ARG A 166 9.93 10.96 13.58
C ARG A 166 10.84 10.42 12.47
N TYR A 167 10.49 10.71 11.22
CA TYR A 167 11.38 10.41 10.11
C TYR A 167 12.60 11.33 10.25
N SER A 168 13.74 10.77 10.63
CA SER A 168 15.02 11.47 10.54
C SER A 168 15.47 11.36 9.09
N LEU A 169 15.49 12.48 8.37
CA LEU A 169 16.22 12.60 7.10
C LEU A 169 17.72 12.54 7.37
#